data_AF-A0A953Y346-F1
#
_entry.id   AF-A0A953Y346-F1
#
_cell.length_a   1.000
_cell.length_b   1.000
_cell.length_c   1.000
_cell.angle_alpha   90.00
_cell.angle_beta   90.00
_cell.angle_gamma   90.00
#
_symmetry.space_group_name_H-M   'P 1'
#
loop_
_entity.id
_entity.type
_entity.pdbx_description
1 polymer ?
#
loop_
_entity_poly.entity_id
_entity_poly.type
_entity_poly.pdbx_seq_one_letter_code
_entity_poly.pdbx_strand_id
1 'polypeptide(L)'
;MWTRRQMLLSSLLASPLLLWRRARGQDGDGDPAQAARPGRAGAFTPVVTLDGATLEPTIKNGVKEYHLVAEAFEQEFAPDMKVRCWGYNGRTPGPTIEAVEGDRVRILVTNRLPEHTTVHWHGI
;
A
#
# COMPACT_ATOMS: atom_id res chain seq x y z
N MET A 1 -22.85 27.29 52.15
CA MET A 1 -22.65 26.31 51.07
C MET A 1 -23.70 26.56 50.01
N TRP A 2 -23.25 26.96 48.81
CA TRP A 2 -24.11 27.46 47.73
C TRP A 2 -24.41 26.34 46.73
N THR A 3 -25.67 26.20 46.32
CA THR A 3 -26.14 25.16 45.41
C THR A 3 -26.13 25.62 43.95
N ARG A 4 -25.72 24.72 43.05
CA ARG A 4 -25.46 24.91 41.60
C ARG A 4 -26.62 25.42 40.72
N ARG A 5 -27.74 25.82 41.32
CA ARG A 5 -28.96 26.29 40.64
C ARG A 5 -29.04 27.82 40.44
N GLN A 6 -27.98 28.56 40.76
CA GLN A 6 -27.98 30.04 40.79
C GLN A 6 -26.82 30.72 40.05
N MET A 7 -26.26 30.11 39.01
CA MET A 7 -25.40 30.82 38.06
C MET A 7 -26.16 31.09 36.75
N LEU A 8 -27.02 32.11 36.81
CA LEU A 8 -27.27 33.16 35.80
C LEU A 8 -26.77 32.83 34.38
N LEU A 9 -27.61 32.60 33.35
CA LEU A 9 -28.52 33.58 32.73
C LEU A 9 -27.92 34.99 32.62
N SER A 10 -27.25 35.29 31.49
CA SER A 10 -27.66 36.36 30.54
C SER A 10 -26.50 36.84 29.66
N SER A 11 -26.63 36.69 28.34
CA SER A 11 -26.30 37.75 27.36
C SER A 11 -26.64 37.31 25.93
N LEU A 12 -27.85 37.72 25.51
CA LEU A 12 -28.23 38.34 24.23
C LEU A 12 -27.50 37.93 22.92
N LEU A 13 -28.31 37.34 22.03
CA LEU A 13 -28.53 37.70 20.61
C LEU A 13 -27.42 38.48 19.88
N ALA A 14 -26.76 37.79 18.93
CA ALA A 14 -26.40 38.36 17.63
C ALA A 14 -26.21 37.23 16.61
N SER A 15 -27.23 36.97 15.80
CA SER A 15 -27.05 36.30 14.50
C SER A 15 -26.45 37.32 13.52
N PRO A 16 -25.41 36.93 12.79
CA PRO A 16 -25.41 37.13 11.37
C PRO A 16 -25.50 35.76 10.69
N LEU A 17 -26.33 35.68 9.65
CA LEU A 17 -26.22 34.64 8.65
C LEU A 17 -24.76 34.59 8.13
N LEU A 18 -23.95 33.70 8.68
CA LEU A 18 -22.72 33.27 8.02
C LEU A 18 -23.08 32.11 7.11
N LEU A 19 -23.48 32.53 5.91
CA LEU A 19 -23.19 31.89 4.63
C LEU A 19 -22.17 30.75 4.82
N TRP A 20 -22.64 29.50 4.85
CA TRP A 20 -21.78 28.40 4.48
C TRP A 20 -21.50 28.62 3.00
N ARG A 21 -20.41 29.34 2.70
CA ARG A 21 -19.81 29.33 1.38
C ARG A 21 -19.40 27.89 1.17
N ARG A 22 -20.30 27.13 0.54
CA ARG A 22 -20.03 25.84 -0.07
C ARG A 22 -18.76 26.06 -0.85
N ALA A 23 -17.64 25.54 -0.34
CA ALA A 23 -16.48 25.34 -1.15
C ALA A 23 -16.94 24.33 -2.20
N ARG A 24 -17.47 24.85 -3.31
CA ARG A 24 -17.28 24.25 -4.62
C ARG A 24 -15.77 24.27 -4.80
N GLY A 25 -15.09 23.30 -4.19
CA GLY A 25 -13.89 22.76 -4.79
C GLY A 25 -14.33 22.41 -6.19
N GLN A 26 -13.65 22.99 -7.17
CA GLN A 26 -13.93 22.77 -8.56
C GLN A 26 -14.04 21.26 -8.76
N ASP A 27 -15.26 20.78 -8.97
CA ASP A 27 -15.52 19.61 -9.80
C ASP A 27 -15.08 20.08 -11.19
N GLY A 28 -13.77 20.16 -11.36
CA GLY A 28 -13.18 20.21 -12.67
C GLY A 28 -13.60 18.90 -13.29
N ASP A 29 -14.41 19.00 -14.34
CA ASP A 29 -14.55 17.99 -15.38
C ASP A 29 -13.16 17.74 -16.02
N GLY A 30 -12.25 17.22 -15.19
CA GLY A 30 -11.03 16.57 -15.62
C GLY A 30 -11.48 15.23 -16.15
N ASP A 31 -11.62 15.20 -17.48
CA ASP A 31 -11.77 14.00 -18.29
C ASP A 31 -11.12 12.77 -17.60
N PRO A 32 -11.86 11.69 -17.30
CA PRO A 32 -11.28 10.47 -16.73
C PRO A 32 -10.21 9.84 -17.64
N ALA A 33 -10.00 10.36 -18.86
CA ALA A 33 -8.92 9.98 -19.76
C ALA A 33 -7.51 10.48 -19.35
N GLN A 34 -7.34 11.18 -18.21
CA GLN A 34 -6.03 11.65 -17.77
C GLN A 34 -5.55 11.09 -16.41
N ALA A 35 -5.93 9.84 -16.12
CA ALA A 35 -5.05 9.00 -15.31
C ALA A 35 -3.73 8.84 -16.08
N ALA A 36 -2.73 9.65 -15.73
CA ALA A 36 -1.40 9.58 -16.28
C ALA A 36 -0.94 8.11 -16.31
N ARG A 37 -0.82 7.54 -17.51
CA ARG A 37 -0.16 6.25 -17.73
C ARG A 37 1.31 6.44 -17.34
N PRO A 38 1.81 5.91 -16.21
CA PRO A 38 3.22 5.98 -15.90
C PRO A 38 3.88 4.83 -16.64
N GLY A 39 4.69 5.19 -17.64
CA GLY A 39 5.33 4.25 -18.55
C GLY A 39 4.92 4.54 -19.98
N ARG A 40 5.81 5.21 -20.72
CA ARG A 40 5.77 5.26 -22.17
C ARG A 40 5.51 3.83 -22.67
N ALA A 41 4.40 3.61 -23.37
CA ALA A 41 4.14 2.32 -24.01
C ALA A 41 5.29 2.05 -24.99
N GLY A 42 6.22 1.17 -24.60
CA GLY A 42 7.54 0.97 -25.19
C GLY A 42 8.63 1.74 -24.41
N ALA A 43 9.46 1.16 -23.54
CA ALA A 43 10.04 -0.18 -23.55
C ALA A 43 10.25 -0.70 -22.11
N PHE A 44 9.20 -1.24 -21.48
CA PHE A 44 9.39 -2.11 -20.32
C PHE A 44 9.76 -3.49 -20.85
N THR A 45 10.96 -3.95 -20.52
CA THR A 45 11.36 -5.35 -20.71
C THR A 45 11.16 -6.05 -19.37
N PRO A 46 10.18 -6.96 -19.25
CA PRO A 46 9.99 -7.72 -18.02
C PRO A 46 11.25 -8.51 -17.68
N VAL A 47 11.58 -8.55 -16.39
CA VAL A 47 12.62 -9.40 -15.84
C VAL A 47 12.09 -10.83 -15.78
N VAL A 48 12.74 -11.73 -16.52
CA VAL A 48 12.47 -13.17 -16.39
C VAL A 48 13.35 -13.71 -15.27
N THR A 49 12.73 -14.13 -14.17
CA THR A 49 13.41 -14.85 -13.10
C THR A 49 13.26 -16.34 -13.35
N LEU A 50 14.38 -17.01 -13.68
CA LEU A 50 14.38 -18.44 -13.96
C LEU A 50 13.84 -19.20 -12.75
N ASP A 51 12.94 -20.15 -13.02
CA ASP A 51 12.24 -20.95 -12.02
C ASP A 51 11.49 -20.13 -10.96
N GLY A 52 11.28 -18.82 -11.19
CA GLY A 52 10.67 -17.86 -10.29
C GLY A 52 9.18 -17.64 -10.54
N ALA A 53 8.61 -16.66 -9.87
CA ALA A 53 7.31 -16.08 -10.21
C ALA A 53 7.35 -14.57 -9.95
N THR A 54 6.64 -13.80 -10.78
CA THR A 54 6.44 -12.38 -10.53
C THR A 54 5.33 -12.19 -9.50
N LEU A 55 5.54 -11.29 -8.55
CA LEU A 55 4.51 -10.85 -7.62
C LEU A 55 3.70 -9.75 -8.28
N GLU A 56 2.47 -10.06 -8.68
CA GLU A 56 1.60 -9.08 -9.34
C GLU A 56 1.15 -7.97 -8.38
N PRO A 57 1.31 -6.68 -8.73
CA PRO A 57 0.80 -5.59 -7.93
C PRO A 57 -0.68 -5.34 -8.18
N THR A 58 -1.37 -4.83 -7.15
CA THR A 58 -2.64 -4.11 -7.35
C THR A 58 -2.35 -2.63 -7.50
N ILE A 59 -2.98 -1.96 -8.47
CA ILE A 59 -2.87 -0.50 -8.60
C ILE A 59 -3.90 0.18 -7.71
N LYS A 60 -3.45 1.00 -6.75
CA LYS A 60 -4.31 1.80 -5.86
C LYS A 60 -3.89 3.26 -5.90
N ASN A 61 -4.73 4.15 -6.43
CA ASN A 61 -4.47 5.59 -6.53
C ASN A 61 -3.11 5.91 -7.18
N GLY A 62 -2.76 5.21 -8.26
CA GLY A 62 -1.48 5.38 -8.96
C GLY A 62 -0.26 4.80 -8.23
N VAL A 63 -0.45 4.00 -7.18
CA VAL A 63 0.61 3.27 -6.46
C VAL A 63 0.52 1.78 -6.79
N LYS A 64 1.64 1.17 -7.15
CA LYS A 64 1.80 -0.29 -7.25
C LYS A 64 1.90 -0.86 -5.83
N GLU A 65 0.88 -1.58 -5.39
CA GLU A 65 0.83 -2.19 -4.07
C GLU A 65 1.08 -3.70 -4.16
N TYR A 66 2.16 -4.17 -3.52
CA TYR A 66 2.55 -5.57 -3.43
C TYR A 66 2.28 -6.13 -2.04
N HIS A 67 1.92 -7.40 -1.95
CA HIS A 67 1.67 -8.11 -0.69
C HIS A 67 2.70 -9.23 -0.56
N LEU A 68 3.73 -8.98 0.25
CA LEU A 68 4.84 -9.89 0.48
C LEU A 68 4.66 -10.57 1.84
N VAL A 69 4.69 -11.90 1.87
CA VAL A 69 4.43 -12.68 3.09
C VAL A 69 5.67 -13.49 3.43
N ALA A 70 6.34 -13.18 4.54
CA ALA A 70 7.43 -14.01 5.06
C ALA A 70 6.82 -15.21 5.80
N GLU A 71 7.07 -16.43 5.34
CA GLU A 71 6.46 -17.63 5.92
C GLU A 71 7.34 -18.88 5.80
N ALA A 72 7.04 -19.87 6.65
CA ALA A 72 7.66 -21.19 6.60
C ALA A 72 6.87 -22.12 5.68
N PHE A 73 7.56 -22.94 4.90
CA PHE A 73 6.95 -23.88 3.95
C PHE A 73 7.89 -25.08 3.72
N GLU A 74 7.38 -26.15 3.12
CA GLU A 74 8.18 -27.32 2.74
C GLU A 74 8.49 -27.26 1.23
N GLN A 75 9.75 -27.44 0.85
CA GLN A 75 10.19 -27.49 -0.55
C GLN A 75 11.03 -28.73 -0.79
N GLU A 76 10.74 -29.42 -1.89
CA GLU A 76 11.57 -30.50 -2.41
C GLU A 76 12.56 -29.92 -3.43
N PHE A 77 13.86 -30.07 -3.17
CA PHE A 77 14.92 -29.52 -4.01
C PHE A 77 15.51 -30.54 -4.99
N ALA A 78 15.40 -31.81 -4.65
CA ALA A 78 15.79 -32.97 -5.45
C ALA A 78 14.93 -34.16 -4.99
N PRO A 79 14.83 -35.25 -5.76
CA PRO A 79 14.08 -36.43 -5.37
C PRO A 79 14.43 -36.87 -3.93
N ASP A 80 13.40 -36.95 -3.09
CA ASP A 80 13.48 -37.33 -1.67
C ASP A 80 14.23 -36.33 -0.75
N MET A 81 14.61 -35.15 -1.27
CA MET A 81 15.26 -34.08 -0.51
C MET A 81 14.28 -32.95 -0.19
N LYS A 82 13.49 -33.16 0.86
CA LYS A 82 12.53 -32.18 1.39
C LYS A 82 13.14 -31.37 2.52
N VAL A 83 12.99 -30.05 2.44
CA VAL A 83 13.54 -29.11 3.43
C VAL A 83 12.43 -28.16 3.87
N ARG A 84 12.35 -27.92 5.18
CA ARG A 84 11.52 -26.84 5.72
C ARG A 84 12.26 -25.53 5.57
N CYS A 85 11.76 -24.65 4.71
CA CYS A 85 12.37 -23.38 4.38
C CYS A 85 11.58 -22.22 4.98
N TRP A 86 12.26 -21.09 5.17
CA TRP A 86 11.63 -19.79 5.30
C TRP A 86 11.85 -19.03 4.00
N GLY A 87 10.82 -18.34 3.52
CA GLY A 87 10.87 -17.61 2.27
C GLY A 87 9.70 -16.66 2.17
N TYR A 88 9.39 -16.24 0.94
CA TYR A 88 8.33 -15.30 0.69
C TYR A 88 7.25 -15.94 -0.18
N ASN A 89 6.00 -15.77 0.20
CA ASN A 89 4.81 -16.25 -0.53
C ASN A 89 4.93 -17.75 -0.87
N GLY A 90 5.34 -18.55 0.13
CA GLY A 90 5.42 -20.01 0.06
C GLY A 90 6.54 -20.58 -0.82
N ARG A 91 7.60 -19.82 -1.12
CA ARG A 91 8.69 -20.27 -2.00
C ARG A 91 10.06 -19.68 -1.68
N THR A 92 11.10 -20.38 -2.14
CA THR A 92 12.47 -19.88 -2.22
C THR A 92 13.12 -20.29 -3.55
N PRO A 93 13.66 -19.35 -4.35
CA PRO A 93 13.63 -17.90 -4.15
C PRO A 93 12.20 -17.32 -4.06
N GLY A 94 12.06 -16.21 -3.33
CA GLY A 94 10.82 -15.45 -3.23
C GLY A 94 10.39 -14.86 -4.59
N PRO A 95 9.17 -14.32 -4.70
CA PRO A 95 8.69 -13.81 -5.98
C PRO A 95 9.37 -12.48 -6.35
N THR A 96 9.50 -12.25 -7.65
CA THR A 96 10.12 -11.05 -8.23
C THR A 96 9.18 -9.88 -8.11
N ILE A 97 9.67 -8.77 -7.55
CA ILE A 97 8.96 -7.49 -7.51
C ILE A 97 9.57 -6.60 -8.60
N GLU A 98 8.72 -6.13 -9.51
CA GLU A 98 9.17 -5.32 -10.65
C GLU A 98 8.60 -3.90 -10.60
N ALA A 99 9.47 -2.90 -10.62
CA ALA A 99 9.11 -1.50 -10.73
C ALA A 99 9.99 -0.82 -11.80
N VAL A 100 9.47 0.23 -12.43
CA VAL A 100 10.21 1.09 -13.35
C VAL A 100 10.42 2.46 -12.72
N GLU A 101 11.43 3.20 -13.21
CA GLU A 101 11.69 4.56 -12.75
C GLU A 101 10.41 5.42 -12.83
N GLY A 102 10.15 6.18 -11.75
CA GLY A 102 8.96 7.01 -11.60
C GLY A 102 7.75 6.28 -10.99
N ASP A 103 7.79 4.96 -10.83
CA ASP A 103 6.74 4.23 -10.11
C ASP A 103 6.67 4.66 -8.64
N ARG A 104 5.44 4.79 -8.15
CA ARG A 104 5.17 4.83 -6.72
C ARG A 104 4.89 3.42 -6.24
N VAL A 105 5.73 2.91 -5.35
CA VAL A 105 5.63 1.53 -4.85
C VAL A 105 5.25 1.52 -3.37
N ARG A 106 4.34 0.63 -3.00
CA ARG A 106 4.04 0.27 -1.61
C ARG A 106 4.15 -1.24 -1.46
N ILE A 107 4.88 -1.71 -0.46
CA ILE A 107 4.99 -3.14 -0.17
C ILE A 107 4.44 -3.37 1.23
N LEU A 108 3.36 -4.14 1.31
CA LEU A 108 2.80 -4.60 2.57
C LEU A 108 3.49 -5.92 2.92
N VAL A 109 4.29 -5.89 3.98
CA VAL A 109 5.01 -7.07 4.47
C VAL A 109 4.25 -7.68 5.64
N THR A 110 3.86 -8.94 5.50
CA THR A 110 3.26 -9.74 6.59
C THR A 110 4.27 -10.77 7.07
N ASN A 111 4.62 -10.75 8.35
CA ASN A 111 5.45 -11.78 8.96
C ASN A 111 4.58 -12.89 9.56
N ARG A 112 4.71 -14.12 9.05
CA ARG A 112 4.10 -15.34 9.59
C ARG A 112 5.15 -16.32 10.15
N LEU A 113 6.40 -15.89 10.26
CA LEU A 113 7.47 -16.67 10.88
C LEU A 113 7.31 -16.68 12.41
N PRO A 114 7.86 -17.68 13.11
CA PRO A 114 7.90 -17.69 14.56
C PRO A 114 8.86 -16.63 15.15
N GLU A 115 9.71 -16.02 14.32
CA GLU A 115 10.72 -15.04 14.74
C GLU A 115 10.41 -13.64 14.21
N HIS A 116 10.90 -12.62 14.93
CA HIS A 116 10.91 -11.24 14.43
C HIS A 116 11.81 -11.13 13.21
N THR A 117 11.38 -10.36 12.21
CA THR A 117 12.13 -10.19 10.96
C THR A 117 11.91 -8.82 10.35
N THR A 118 12.78 -8.46 9.43
CA THR A 118 12.76 -7.23 8.63
C THR A 118 13.16 -7.55 7.20
N VAL A 119 12.71 -6.74 6.23
CA VAL A 119 13.15 -6.87 4.83
C VAL A 119 14.17 -5.78 4.53
N HIS A 120 15.32 -6.18 4.00
CA HIS A 120 16.30 -5.26 3.46
C HIS A 120 16.18 -5.21 1.93
N TRP A 121 15.95 -4.02 1.40
CA TRP A 121 15.84 -3.79 -0.04
C TRP A 121 17.21 -3.38 -0.58
N HIS A 122 17.88 -4.30 -1.27
CA HIS A 122 19.21 -4.01 -1.83
C HIS A 122 19.13 -2.86 -2.84
N GLY A 123 19.87 -1.78 -2.57
CA GLY A 123 19.98 -0.63 -3.46
C GLY A 123 18.88 0.42 -3.33
N ILE A 124 17.99 0.31 -2.33
CA ILE A 124 17.00 1.34 -1.97
C ILE A 124 17.39 1.99 -0.64
#